data_AF-A0A968R476-F1
#
_entry.id   AF-A0A968R476-F1
#
_cell.length_a   1.000
_cell.length_b   1.000
_cell.length_c   1.000
_cell.angle_alpha   90.00
_cell.angle_beta   90.00
_cell.angle_gamma   90.00
#
_symmetry.space_group_name_H-M   'P 1'
#
loop_
_entity.id
_entity.type
_entity.pdbx_description
1 polymer ?
#
loop_
_entity_poly.entity_id
_entity_poly.type
_entity_poly.pdbx_seq_one_letter_code
_entity_poly.pdbx_strand_id
1 'polypeptide(L)'
;MIFADGTQFSAKNPQTTPLLTISVPIGLQLGTANPIVVRGPGQNLIPDEATGAIVREDENTVGLAVETGRSLVLAGGDIQLQGGNLTAPAGRISLLAVRGGEVRTPNGASVLASDILPQPAASFGNIEMSQKATVDASGTRGGDIQLAGRNIRLIEGSAVLSLTREAEPGGNLSVTAAEAIEITGSPDGQPSGFLLETIGEGDGGNLQISARSLLLRDGGQATTSTLGNGRAGNLSVDVSESIEATGTTPDGEPSGLFAQTQSIGTAGNLTINTGRLLVSEAALVSTTAVGSGNAGNLTVKASESVEVIGVDTPGDPSLSALSSSTEGDGAGGDLRIDTKKLIVRESAQVFTNTSGTGKAGDLQVNASESIVISGGNERRSAIFAQVNPTATGNGGSLTVETRHLIIQNGAQIGSSTRSVGQGGNITVTARDSVDINGTSSGGSPSGIFTQVQGETATGNGGNVTVNTRQLRVFDGAQISTGTRGIGSGGDVTINASESVELSGVSGTIDPETNRPFTSGLLPALAVRAMLAASIFLPIA
;
A
#
# COMPACT_ATOMS: atom_id res chain seq x y z
N MET A 1 -34.17 -44.77 -48.97
CA MET A 1 -35.04 -45.94 -48.77
C MET A 1 -36.47 -45.48 -48.99
N ILE A 2 -37.29 -46.22 -49.75
CA ILE A 2 -38.70 -45.84 -50.03
C ILE A 2 -39.57 -46.95 -49.47
N PHE A 3 -40.57 -46.62 -48.66
CA PHE A 3 -41.49 -47.57 -48.06
C PHE A 3 -42.69 -47.83 -48.99
N ALA A 4 -43.40 -48.93 -48.75
CA ALA A 4 -44.48 -49.43 -49.60
C ALA A 4 -45.70 -48.49 -49.70
N ASP A 5 -45.81 -47.50 -48.80
CA ASP A 5 -46.83 -46.45 -48.82
C ASP A 5 -46.40 -45.20 -49.64
N GLY A 6 -45.22 -45.25 -50.28
CA GLY A 6 -44.66 -44.17 -51.07
C GLY A 6 -43.84 -43.15 -50.27
N THR A 7 -43.72 -43.30 -48.95
CA THR A 7 -42.88 -42.41 -48.14
C THR A 7 -41.39 -42.67 -48.38
N GLN A 8 -40.60 -41.62 -48.57
CA GLN A 8 -39.15 -41.71 -48.79
C GLN A 8 -38.36 -41.30 -47.55
N PHE A 9 -37.47 -42.17 -47.09
CA PHE A 9 -36.39 -41.85 -46.16
C PHE A 9 -35.10 -41.55 -46.92
N SER A 10 -34.58 -40.32 -46.79
CA SER A 10 -33.30 -39.88 -47.37
C SER A 10 -32.33 -39.43 -46.28
N ALA A 11 -31.20 -40.14 -46.12
CA ALA A 11 -30.12 -39.72 -45.23
C ALA A 11 -29.30 -38.53 -45.76
N LYS A 12 -29.58 -38.06 -46.99
CA LYS A 12 -28.89 -36.91 -47.62
C LYS A 12 -29.62 -35.58 -47.43
N ASN A 13 -30.89 -35.58 -47.00
CA ASN A 13 -31.67 -34.35 -46.83
C ASN A 13 -32.76 -34.50 -45.75
N PRO A 14 -32.39 -34.50 -44.45
CA PRO A 14 -33.38 -34.52 -43.38
C PRO A 14 -34.08 -33.15 -43.31
N GLN A 15 -35.30 -33.06 -43.84
CA GLN A 15 -36.22 -31.97 -43.55
C GLN A 15 -36.78 -32.18 -42.14
N THR A 16 -36.14 -31.58 -41.15
CA THR A 16 -36.72 -31.03 -39.90
C THR A 16 -35.58 -30.44 -39.06
N THR A 17 -35.81 -29.29 -38.42
CA THR A 17 -34.97 -28.81 -37.31
C THR A 17 -34.70 -29.98 -36.35
N PRO A 18 -33.45 -30.28 -35.95
CA PRO A 18 -33.14 -31.44 -35.14
C PRO A 18 -34.01 -31.51 -33.88
N LEU A 19 -34.65 -32.66 -33.60
CA LEU A 19 -35.40 -32.91 -32.35
C LEU A 19 -34.49 -32.89 -31.11
N LEU A 20 -33.19 -33.07 -31.32
CA LEU A 20 -32.14 -32.93 -30.33
C LEU A 20 -30.99 -32.14 -30.95
N THR A 21 -30.86 -30.88 -30.59
CA THR A 21 -29.66 -30.09 -30.86
C THR A 21 -28.75 -30.24 -29.65
N ILE A 22 -27.76 -31.13 -29.71
CA ILE A 22 -26.65 -31.10 -28.76
C ILE A 22 -25.67 -30.05 -29.29
N SER A 23 -25.90 -28.78 -28.94
CA SER A 23 -24.84 -27.78 -29.08
C SER A 23 -23.88 -28.00 -27.92
N VAL A 24 -22.70 -28.55 -28.20
CA VAL A 24 -21.60 -28.37 -27.27
C VAL A 24 -21.33 -26.86 -27.22
N PRO A 25 -21.22 -26.23 -26.04
CA PRO A 25 -20.93 -24.81 -25.96
C PRO A 25 -19.73 -24.48 -26.84
N ILE A 26 -19.83 -23.42 -27.63
CA ILE A 26 -18.68 -22.87 -28.36
C ILE A 26 -17.71 -22.37 -27.29
N GLY A 27 -16.55 -23.02 -27.17
CA GLY A 27 -15.58 -22.72 -26.12
C GLY A 27 -14.40 -23.68 -26.11
N LEU A 28 -13.37 -23.34 -25.34
CA LEU A 28 -12.17 -24.16 -25.17
C LEU A 28 -12.50 -25.37 -24.28
N GLN A 29 -12.63 -26.56 -24.88
CA GLN A 29 -12.94 -27.80 -24.16
C GLN A 29 -11.67 -28.44 -23.62
N LEU A 30 -11.31 -28.12 -22.38
CA LEU A 30 -10.07 -28.59 -21.73
C LEU A 30 -10.06 -30.10 -21.41
N GLY A 31 -11.19 -30.81 -21.54
CA GLY A 31 -11.29 -32.23 -21.20
C GLY A 31 -10.89 -32.47 -19.74
N THR A 32 -9.88 -33.32 -19.51
CA THR A 32 -9.18 -33.42 -18.22
C THR A 32 -8.19 -32.28 -18.06
N ALA A 33 -8.42 -31.43 -17.06
CA ALA A 33 -7.58 -30.26 -16.76
C ALA A 33 -6.21 -30.67 -16.17
N ASN A 34 -5.31 -31.13 -17.03
CA ASN A 34 -3.92 -31.45 -16.68
C ASN A 34 -3.10 -30.18 -16.39
N PRO A 35 -2.00 -30.29 -15.62
CA PRO A 35 -1.12 -29.16 -15.37
C PRO A 35 -0.37 -28.75 -16.65
N ILE A 36 -0.22 -27.43 -16.85
CA ILE A 36 0.71 -26.84 -17.81
C ILE A 36 2.01 -26.57 -17.06
N VAL A 37 3.12 -27.13 -17.54
CA VAL A 37 4.44 -26.90 -16.95
C VAL A 37 5.35 -26.28 -17.99
N VAL A 38 5.85 -25.09 -17.70
CA VAL A 38 6.85 -24.38 -18.50
C VAL A 38 8.16 -24.40 -17.76
N ARG A 39 9.20 -24.90 -18.41
CA ARG A 39 10.54 -25.03 -17.82
C ARG A 39 11.52 -24.15 -18.58
N GLY A 40 12.44 -23.56 -17.85
CA GLY A 40 13.52 -22.76 -18.43
C GLY A 40 14.67 -22.57 -17.45
N PRO A 41 15.73 -21.88 -17.87
CA PRO A 41 16.91 -21.66 -17.03
C PRO A 41 16.70 -20.60 -15.93
N GLY A 42 15.51 -20.01 -15.82
CA GLY A 42 15.28 -18.78 -15.05
C GLY A 42 15.72 -17.55 -15.83
N GLN A 43 15.60 -16.39 -15.19
CA GLN A 43 16.07 -15.12 -15.71
C GLN A 43 17.04 -14.45 -14.76
N ASN A 44 17.83 -13.53 -15.30
CA ASN A 44 18.57 -12.58 -14.50
C ASN A 44 17.91 -11.21 -14.65
N LEU A 45 17.01 -10.90 -13.71
CA LEU A 45 16.46 -9.55 -13.61
C LEU A 45 17.53 -8.68 -12.96
N ILE A 46 17.83 -7.55 -13.57
CA ILE A 46 18.80 -6.60 -13.04
C ILE A 46 18.21 -5.19 -13.12
N PRO A 47 18.53 -4.33 -12.15
CA PRO A 47 18.28 -2.90 -12.32
C PRO A 47 19.10 -2.39 -13.51
N ASP A 48 18.44 -1.71 -14.44
CA ASP A 48 19.08 -1.01 -15.54
C ASP A 48 19.90 0.16 -14.98
N GLU A 49 21.18 0.28 -15.36
CA GLU A 49 22.08 1.29 -14.78
C GLU A 49 21.66 2.73 -15.10
N ALA A 50 20.96 2.96 -16.22
CA ALA A 50 20.58 4.29 -16.67
C ALA A 50 19.25 4.75 -16.06
N THR A 51 18.30 3.83 -15.90
CA THR A 51 16.91 4.12 -15.53
C THR A 51 16.52 3.60 -14.16
N GLY A 52 17.26 2.64 -13.59
CA GLY A 52 16.90 1.93 -12.36
C GLY A 52 15.77 0.90 -12.54
N ALA A 53 15.22 0.76 -13.75
CA ALA A 53 14.13 -0.16 -14.04
C ALA A 53 14.57 -1.62 -13.95
N ILE A 54 13.70 -2.50 -13.47
CA ILE A 54 13.99 -3.93 -13.43
C ILE A 54 13.78 -4.51 -14.83
N VAL A 55 14.89 -4.78 -15.51
CA VAL A 55 14.90 -5.32 -16.87
C VAL A 55 15.47 -6.73 -16.89
N ARG A 56 15.18 -7.47 -17.96
CA ARG A 56 15.87 -8.74 -18.25
C ARG A 56 17.20 -8.42 -18.92
N GLU A 57 18.30 -8.94 -18.36
CA GLU A 57 19.67 -8.72 -18.86
C GLU A 57 19.85 -9.22 -20.31
N ASP A 58 19.25 -10.37 -20.66
CA ASP A 58 19.27 -10.92 -22.02
C ASP A 58 17.87 -10.89 -22.64
N GLU A 59 17.63 -9.95 -23.55
CA GLU A 59 16.36 -9.87 -24.30
C GLU A 59 16.13 -11.11 -25.19
N ASN A 60 17.17 -11.89 -25.51
CA ASN A 60 17.05 -13.18 -26.22
C ASN A 60 16.60 -14.29 -25.26
N THR A 61 15.43 -14.12 -24.67
CA THR A 61 14.91 -15.07 -23.70
C THR A 61 14.61 -16.44 -24.31
N VAL A 62 15.24 -17.50 -23.78
CA VAL A 62 14.83 -18.89 -24.01
C VAL A 62 13.50 -19.09 -23.26
N GLY A 63 12.38 -19.18 -24.00
CA GLY A 63 11.03 -19.26 -23.43
C GLY A 63 9.92 -19.40 -24.46
N LEU A 64 8.66 -19.38 -24.02
CA LEU A 64 7.50 -19.26 -24.91
C LEU A 64 7.27 -17.78 -25.24
N ALA A 65 7.38 -17.42 -26.51
CA ALA A 65 7.22 -16.05 -26.96
C ALA A 65 6.27 -15.93 -28.15
N VAL A 66 5.64 -14.77 -28.27
CA VAL A 66 4.85 -14.36 -29.46
C VAL A 66 5.41 -13.07 -30.06
N GLU A 67 5.02 -12.76 -31.29
CA GLU A 67 5.39 -11.49 -31.94
C GLU A 67 4.83 -10.28 -31.17
N THR A 68 5.44 -9.11 -31.36
CA THR A 68 5.00 -7.84 -30.76
C THR A 68 3.52 -7.57 -31.02
N GLY A 69 2.79 -7.15 -29.98
CA GLY A 69 1.36 -6.84 -30.03
C GLY A 69 0.44 -8.06 -30.13
N ARG A 70 0.98 -9.29 -30.03
CA ARG A 70 0.19 -10.53 -30.01
C ARG A 70 -0.09 -11.01 -28.60
N SER A 71 -1.02 -11.95 -28.49
CA SER A 71 -1.49 -12.49 -27.22
C SER A 71 -1.03 -13.92 -27.02
N LEU A 72 -0.62 -14.25 -25.80
CA LEU A 72 -0.27 -15.58 -25.33
C LEU A 72 -1.23 -15.99 -24.20
N VAL A 73 -1.96 -17.09 -24.38
CA VAL A 73 -2.94 -17.57 -23.38
C VAL A 73 -2.57 -18.99 -22.98
N LEU A 74 -2.35 -19.22 -21.68
CA LEU A 74 -2.22 -20.55 -21.09
C LEU A 74 -3.46 -20.80 -20.23
N ALA A 75 -4.29 -21.76 -20.65
CA ALA A 75 -5.49 -22.17 -19.91
C ALA A 75 -5.45 -23.70 -19.68
N GLY A 76 -5.43 -24.12 -18.42
CA GLY A 76 -5.27 -25.52 -18.02
C GLY A 76 -5.63 -25.74 -16.56
N GLY A 77 -5.34 -26.92 -16.01
CA GLY A 77 -5.64 -27.23 -14.61
C GLY A 77 -4.82 -26.38 -13.63
N ASP A 78 -3.60 -26.82 -13.36
CA ASP A 78 -2.59 -26.01 -12.68
C ASP A 78 -1.61 -25.43 -13.71
N ILE A 79 -0.95 -24.31 -13.41
CA ILE A 79 0.08 -23.71 -14.26
C ILE A 79 1.35 -23.56 -13.41
N GLN A 80 2.46 -24.12 -13.88
CA GLN A 80 3.75 -24.09 -13.20
C GLN A 80 4.81 -23.52 -14.13
N LEU A 81 5.46 -22.42 -13.73
CA LEU A 81 6.62 -21.85 -14.40
C LEU A 81 7.85 -22.13 -13.53
N GLN A 82 8.69 -23.07 -13.94
CA GLN A 82 9.91 -23.48 -13.23
C GLN A 82 11.12 -22.95 -14.01
N GLY A 83 11.56 -21.74 -13.66
CA GLY A 83 12.50 -20.94 -14.45
C GLY A 83 12.01 -20.63 -15.86
N GLY A 84 10.72 -20.86 -16.12
CA GLY A 84 10.07 -20.67 -17.41
C GLY A 84 9.82 -19.21 -17.70
N ASN A 85 9.92 -18.83 -18.98
CA ASN A 85 9.76 -17.45 -19.44
C ASN A 85 8.64 -17.36 -20.46
N LEU A 86 7.66 -16.51 -20.18
CA LEU A 86 6.59 -16.17 -21.10
C LEU A 86 6.78 -14.72 -21.57
N THR A 87 6.81 -14.50 -22.89
CA THR A 87 7.12 -13.18 -23.46
C THR A 87 6.08 -12.79 -24.52
N ALA A 88 5.42 -11.64 -24.36
CA ALA A 88 4.51 -11.07 -25.35
C ALA A 88 4.71 -9.55 -25.46
N PRO A 89 5.72 -9.08 -26.22
CA PRO A 89 6.13 -7.68 -26.20
C PRO A 89 4.99 -6.74 -26.62
N ALA A 90 4.66 -5.73 -25.80
CA ALA A 90 3.52 -4.82 -26.02
C ALA A 90 2.17 -5.54 -26.27
N GLY A 91 2.08 -6.81 -25.89
CA GLY A 91 1.00 -7.73 -26.21
C GLY A 91 0.14 -8.04 -25.01
N ARG A 92 -0.36 -9.27 -24.94
CA ARG A 92 -1.16 -9.74 -23.81
C ARG A 92 -0.71 -11.11 -23.33
N ILE A 93 -0.64 -11.32 -22.02
CA ILE A 93 -0.45 -12.66 -21.44
C ILE A 93 -1.61 -12.99 -20.50
N SER A 94 -2.26 -14.14 -20.69
CA SER A 94 -3.32 -14.62 -19.78
C SER A 94 -2.98 -16.01 -19.25
N LEU A 95 -2.84 -16.16 -17.93
CA LEU A 95 -2.68 -17.43 -17.23
C LEU A 95 -3.96 -17.77 -16.48
N LEU A 96 -4.62 -18.85 -16.89
CA LEU A 96 -5.91 -19.28 -16.35
C LEU A 96 -5.80 -20.72 -15.85
N ALA A 97 -5.61 -20.87 -14.54
CA ALA A 97 -5.62 -22.17 -13.88
C ALA A 97 -7.06 -22.55 -13.51
N VAL A 98 -7.76 -23.23 -14.41
CA VAL A 98 -9.18 -23.65 -14.28
C VAL A 98 -9.29 -25.17 -14.42
N ARG A 99 -9.69 -25.83 -13.32
CA ARG A 99 -9.92 -27.28 -13.26
C ARG A 99 -11.31 -27.70 -13.75
N GLY A 100 -12.29 -26.80 -13.67
CA GLY A 100 -13.65 -27.04 -14.14
C GLY A 100 -14.51 -25.78 -14.10
N GLY A 101 -15.61 -25.78 -14.85
CA GLY A 101 -16.53 -24.64 -14.97
C GLY A 101 -16.40 -23.89 -16.30
N GLU A 102 -16.97 -22.70 -16.35
CA GLU A 102 -17.02 -21.86 -17.56
C GLU A 102 -16.17 -20.60 -17.36
N VAL A 103 -15.44 -20.21 -18.41
CA VAL A 103 -14.80 -18.90 -18.53
C VAL A 103 -15.42 -18.17 -19.72
N ARG A 104 -15.61 -16.86 -19.61
CA ARG A 104 -16.24 -16.04 -20.65
C ARG A 104 -15.40 -14.82 -20.96
N THR A 105 -15.56 -14.28 -22.14
CA THR A 105 -15.06 -12.96 -22.51
C THR A 105 -16.20 -11.94 -22.48
N PRO A 106 -15.92 -10.67 -22.14
CA PRO A 106 -16.90 -9.60 -22.23
C PRO A 106 -17.54 -9.54 -23.62
N ASN A 107 -18.87 -9.48 -23.68
CA ASN A 107 -19.64 -9.33 -24.92
C ASN A 107 -19.31 -10.36 -26.02
N GLY A 108 -18.79 -11.54 -25.66
CA GLY A 108 -18.37 -12.56 -26.64
C GLY A 108 -17.11 -12.20 -27.43
N ALA A 109 -16.27 -11.31 -26.91
CA ALA A 109 -14.99 -10.94 -27.51
C ALA A 109 -14.04 -12.14 -27.65
N SER A 110 -12.98 -12.01 -28.44
CA SER A 110 -11.96 -13.06 -28.53
C SER A 110 -11.24 -13.25 -27.19
N VAL A 111 -10.95 -14.51 -26.83
CA VAL A 111 -10.08 -14.86 -25.69
C VAL A 111 -8.66 -14.29 -25.82
N LEU A 112 -8.26 -13.92 -27.03
CA LEU A 112 -6.98 -13.28 -27.31
C LEU A 112 -7.04 -11.75 -27.19
N ALA A 113 -8.21 -11.14 -27.09
CA ALA A 113 -8.39 -9.69 -27.20
C ALA A 113 -9.04 -9.04 -25.97
N SER A 114 -9.34 -9.83 -24.93
CA SER A 114 -10.06 -9.34 -23.75
C SER A 114 -9.71 -10.16 -22.51
N ASP A 115 -9.96 -9.59 -21.35
CA ASP A 115 -9.88 -10.33 -20.09
C ASP A 115 -10.87 -11.48 -20.10
N ILE A 116 -10.40 -12.64 -19.67
CA ILE A 116 -11.20 -13.84 -19.59
C ILE A 116 -11.76 -13.90 -18.17
N LEU A 117 -13.07 -13.72 -18.05
CA LEU A 117 -13.82 -13.64 -16.80
C LEU A 117 -14.26 -15.05 -16.36
N PRO A 118 -13.67 -15.62 -15.30
CA PRO A 118 -14.16 -16.86 -14.73
C PRO A 118 -15.56 -16.68 -14.16
N GLN A 119 -16.45 -17.66 -14.37
CA GLN A 119 -17.80 -17.61 -13.82
C GLN A 119 -17.81 -18.05 -12.34
N PRO A 120 -18.79 -17.65 -11.52
CA PRO A 120 -18.83 -17.98 -10.09
C PRO A 120 -18.78 -19.49 -9.75
N ALA A 121 -19.14 -20.36 -10.70
CA ALA A 121 -19.08 -21.82 -10.55
C ALA A 121 -17.73 -22.44 -10.98
N ALA A 122 -16.74 -21.64 -11.38
CA ALA A 122 -15.43 -22.13 -11.79
C ALA A 122 -14.65 -22.70 -10.60
N SER A 123 -14.12 -23.90 -10.77
CA SER A 123 -13.11 -24.49 -9.90
C SER A 123 -11.74 -24.15 -10.45
N PHE A 124 -10.93 -23.45 -9.64
CA PHE A 124 -9.58 -23.06 -10.04
C PHE A 124 -8.53 -24.09 -9.63
N GLY A 125 -7.46 -24.18 -10.42
CA GLY A 125 -6.19 -24.79 -10.03
C GLY A 125 -5.19 -23.73 -9.57
N ASN A 126 -3.95 -24.11 -9.32
CA ASN A 126 -2.92 -23.21 -8.81
C ASN A 126 -2.05 -22.62 -9.93
N ILE A 127 -1.53 -21.42 -9.73
CA ILE A 127 -0.45 -20.84 -10.53
C ILE A 127 0.79 -20.74 -9.62
N GLU A 128 1.92 -21.30 -10.05
CA GLU A 128 3.17 -21.26 -9.30
C GLU A 128 4.32 -20.84 -10.21
N MET A 129 5.09 -19.84 -9.77
CA MET A 129 6.27 -19.31 -10.44
C MET A 129 7.46 -19.43 -9.48
N SER A 130 8.50 -20.16 -9.90
CA SER A 130 9.70 -20.43 -9.12
C SER A 130 10.97 -20.38 -9.97
N GLN A 131 12.14 -20.45 -9.34
CA GLN A 131 13.45 -20.48 -9.99
C GLN A 131 13.65 -19.29 -10.95
N LYS A 132 13.33 -18.07 -10.50
CA LYS A 132 13.41 -16.84 -11.32
C LYS A 132 12.58 -16.91 -12.62
N ALA A 133 11.39 -17.49 -12.55
CA ALA A 133 10.47 -17.53 -13.69
C ALA A 133 9.91 -16.14 -14.00
N THR A 134 9.61 -15.88 -15.28
CA THR A 134 9.08 -14.58 -15.72
C THR A 134 7.83 -14.68 -16.58
N VAL A 135 6.93 -13.73 -16.38
CA VAL A 135 5.82 -13.41 -17.29
C VAL A 135 5.99 -11.96 -17.71
N ASP A 136 6.37 -11.71 -18.96
CA ASP A 136 6.79 -10.38 -19.39
C ASP A 136 6.03 -9.92 -20.65
N ALA A 137 5.22 -8.87 -20.49
CA ALA A 137 4.51 -8.20 -21.58
C ALA A 137 5.09 -6.82 -21.91
N SER A 138 6.29 -6.49 -21.42
CA SER A 138 6.94 -5.21 -21.61
C SER A 138 7.16 -4.85 -23.08
N GLY A 139 7.10 -3.57 -23.42
CA GLY A 139 7.26 -3.10 -24.80
C GLY A 139 7.27 -1.59 -24.93
N THR A 140 7.05 -1.08 -26.14
CA THR A 140 6.86 0.36 -26.40
C THR A 140 5.71 0.90 -25.54
N ARG A 141 4.61 0.16 -25.50
CA ARG A 141 3.64 0.15 -24.40
C ARG A 141 3.87 -1.09 -23.52
N GLY A 142 3.66 -0.98 -22.22
CA GLY A 142 3.45 -2.17 -21.39
C GLY A 142 2.22 -2.93 -21.90
N GLY A 143 2.31 -4.26 -21.96
CA GLY A 143 1.19 -5.12 -22.37
C GLY A 143 0.19 -5.35 -21.23
N ASP A 144 -0.93 -6.01 -21.56
CA ASP A 144 -1.90 -6.45 -20.56
C ASP A 144 -1.53 -7.85 -20.03
N ILE A 145 -1.65 -8.05 -18.72
CA ILE A 145 -1.44 -9.37 -18.11
C ILE A 145 -2.64 -9.72 -17.24
N GLN A 146 -3.08 -10.98 -17.33
CA GLN A 146 -4.15 -11.51 -16.50
C GLN A 146 -3.71 -12.83 -15.85
N LEU A 147 -3.83 -12.93 -14.53
CA LEU A 147 -3.64 -14.15 -13.77
C LEU A 147 -4.94 -14.53 -13.05
N ALA A 148 -5.45 -15.73 -13.27
CA ALA A 148 -6.60 -16.26 -12.54
C ALA A 148 -6.35 -17.69 -12.07
N GLY A 149 -6.44 -17.91 -10.76
CA GLY A 149 -6.21 -19.20 -10.13
C GLY A 149 -6.84 -19.32 -8.75
N ARG A 150 -6.59 -20.44 -8.07
CA ARG A 150 -7.01 -20.69 -6.70
C ARG A 150 -6.00 -20.08 -5.75
N ASN A 151 -4.75 -20.54 -5.88
CA ASN A 151 -3.58 -19.99 -5.22
C ASN A 151 -2.60 -19.53 -6.28
N ILE A 152 -2.02 -18.34 -6.11
CA ILE A 152 -0.99 -17.79 -7.00
C ILE A 152 0.26 -17.55 -6.16
N ARG A 153 1.38 -18.20 -6.51
CA ARG A 153 2.64 -18.10 -5.76
C ARG A 153 3.77 -17.63 -6.65
N LEU A 154 4.45 -16.56 -6.23
CA LEU A 154 5.67 -16.03 -6.86
C LEU A 154 6.80 -16.13 -5.84
N ILE A 155 7.74 -17.05 -6.07
CA ILE A 155 8.83 -17.34 -5.16
C ILE A 155 10.18 -17.35 -5.88
N GLU A 156 11.27 -17.32 -5.11
CA GLU A 156 12.64 -17.51 -5.62
C GLU A 156 13.01 -16.49 -6.72
N GLY A 157 12.65 -15.21 -6.52
CA GLY A 157 12.97 -14.12 -7.44
C GLY A 157 12.14 -14.10 -8.72
N SER A 158 10.95 -14.73 -8.71
CA SER A 158 10.06 -14.77 -9.88
C SER A 158 9.26 -13.48 -10.02
N ALA A 159 9.03 -13.03 -11.25
CA ALA A 159 8.39 -11.75 -11.51
C ALA A 159 7.39 -11.76 -12.66
N VAL A 160 6.41 -10.87 -12.56
CA VAL A 160 5.48 -10.53 -13.64
C VAL A 160 5.72 -9.07 -14.01
N LEU A 161 6.05 -8.82 -15.28
CA LEU A 161 6.58 -7.55 -15.77
C LEU A 161 5.68 -6.95 -16.85
N SER A 162 5.40 -5.65 -16.72
CA SER A 162 4.84 -4.85 -17.80
C SER A 162 5.49 -3.47 -17.80
N LEU A 163 6.66 -3.39 -18.44
CA LEU A 163 7.40 -2.14 -18.59
C LEU A 163 6.92 -1.35 -19.82
N THR A 164 6.62 -0.07 -19.60
CA THR A 164 6.26 0.91 -20.64
C THR A 164 7.47 1.76 -21.00
N ARG A 165 7.97 1.61 -22.23
CA ARG A 165 9.24 2.21 -22.66
C ARG A 165 9.11 3.51 -23.44
N GLU A 166 7.96 3.76 -24.07
CA GLU A 166 7.74 4.92 -24.93
C GLU A 166 6.53 5.76 -24.48
N ALA A 167 5.96 6.56 -25.39
CA ALA A 167 4.90 7.51 -25.10
C ALA A 167 3.49 6.89 -25.02
N GLU A 168 3.32 5.63 -25.44
CA GLU A 168 2.03 4.97 -25.37
C GLU A 168 1.68 4.53 -23.93
N PRO A 169 0.43 4.69 -23.46
CA PRO A 169 0.06 4.26 -22.12
C PRO A 169 0.22 2.76 -21.91
N GLY A 170 0.70 2.33 -20.75
CA GLY A 170 0.85 0.93 -20.37
C GLY A 170 -0.47 0.17 -20.22
N GLY A 171 -0.43 -1.13 -20.51
CA GLY A 171 -1.50 -2.09 -20.25
C GLY A 171 -1.58 -2.49 -18.78
N ASN A 172 -2.71 -3.07 -18.39
CA ASN A 172 -3.00 -3.35 -16.98
C ASN A 172 -2.59 -4.78 -16.58
N LEU A 173 -2.34 -4.99 -15.29
CA LEU A 173 -2.22 -6.33 -14.70
C LEU A 173 -3.42 -6.59 -13.79
N SER A 174 -4.16 -7.67 -14.06
CA SER A 174 -5.24 -8.17 -13.21
C SER A 174 -4.87 -9.52 -12.60
N VAL A 175 -4.90 -9.61 -11.28
CA VAL A 175 -4.56 -10.82 -10.52
C VAL A 175 -5.75 -11.22 -9.66
N THR A 176 -6.31 -12.40 -9.92
CA THR A 176 -7.46 -12.95 -9.18
C THR A 176 -7.13 -14.32 -8.63
N ALA A 177 -7.11 -14.45 -7.30
CA ALA A 177 -6.98 -15.72 -6.61
C ALA A 177 -8.26 -16.05 -5.82
N ALA A 178 -8.79 -17.26 -5.96
CA ALA A 178 -9.96 -17.66 -5.18
C ALA A 178 -9.65 -17.85 -3.67
N GLU A 179 -8.40 -18.13 -3.34
CA GLU A 179 -7.90 -18.33 -1.97
C GLU A 179 -6.79 -17.32 -1.67
N ALA A 180 -5.54 -17.60 -2.07
CA ALA A 180 -4.39 -16.82 -1.63
C ALA A 180 -3.45 -16.39 -2.76
N ILE A 181 -2.80 -15.25 -2.56
CA ILE A 181 -1.63 -14.81 -3.30
C ILE A 181 -0.46 -14.77 -2.32
N GLU A 182 0.66 -15.40 -2.68
CA GLU A 182 1.88 -15.41 -1.89
C GLU A 182 3.05 -14.95 -2.76
N ILE A 183 3.74 -13.92 -2.32
CA ILE A 183 4.92 -13.39 -2.98
C ILE A 183 6.04 -13.40 -1.95
N THR A 184 7.11 -14.13 -2.24
CA THR A 184 8.28 -14.22 -1.37
C THR A 184 9.53 -13.94 -2.16
N GLY A 185 10.35 -12.98 -1.71
CA GLY A 185 11.62 -12.69 -2.35
C GLY A 185 12.60 -13.87 -2.31
N SER A 186 13.74 -13.69 -2.94
CA SER A 186 14.82 -14.69 -2.98
C SER A 186 15.78 -14.48 -1.81
N PRO A 187 16.31 -15.57 -1.22
CA PRO A 187 17.49 -15.51 -0.35
C PRO A 187 18.73 -14.89 -1.01
N ASP A 188 18.76 -14.78 -2.33
CA ASP A 188 19.85 -14.18 -3.10
C ASP A 188 19.72 -12.65 -3.25
N GLY A 189 18.81 -12.00 -2.52
CA GLY A 189 18.63 -10.54 -2.54
C GLY A 189 17.59 -10.03 -3.56
N GLN A 190 17.23 -10.86 -4.54
CA GLN A 190 16.28 -10.50 -5.60
C GLN A 190 14.82 -10.49 -5.09
N PRO A 191 14.05 -9.40 -5.27
CA PRO A 191 12.63 -9.40 -4.94
C PRO A 191 11.84 -10.32 -5.89
N SER A 192 10.71 -10.83 -5.40
CA SER A 192 9.68 -11.43 -6.25
C SER A 192 8.50 -10.48 -6.32
N GLY A 193 7.78 -10.42 -7.43
CA GLY A 193 6.63 -9.52 -7.47
C GLY A 193 5.93 -9.26 -8.78
N PHE A 194 4.90 -8.44 -8.65
CA PHE A 194 4.22 -7.79 -9.75
C PHE A 194 4.85 -6.42 -9.98
N LEU A 195 5.53 -6.21 -11.11
CA LEU A 195 6.31 -5.01 -11.39
C LEU A 195 5.80 -4.35 -12.67
N LEU A 196 4.99 -3.30 -12.49
CA LEU A 196 4.50 -2.46 -13.57
C LEU A 196 5.28 -1.15 -13.53
N GLU A 197 6.19 -0.96 -14.47
CA GLU A 197 7.08 0.21 -14.47
C GLU A 197 6.94 1.01 -15.75
N THR A 198 7.15 2.32 -15.66
CA THR A 198 7.17 3.21 -16.82
C THR A 198 8.50 3.95 -16.85
N ILE A 199 9.32 3.69 -17.86
CA ILE A 199 10.53 4.49 -18.14
C ILE A 199 10.31 5.54 -19.24
N GLY A 200 9.23 5.40 -20.02
CA GLY A 200 8.86 6.32 -21.10
C GLY A 200 8.04 7.54 -20.67
N GLU A 201 7.47 8.23 -21.65
CA GLU A 201 6.58 9.38 -21.44
C GLU A 201 5.10 8.99 -21.24
N GLY A 202 4.72 7.75 -21.58
CA GLY A 202 3.34 7.27 -21.46
C GLY A 202 2.94 7.01 -20.01
N ASP A 203 1.65 7.14 -19.69
CA ASP A 203 1.15 6.80 -18.35
C ASP A 203 1.27 5.29 -18.08
N GLY A 204 1.60 4.91 -16.85
CA GLY A 204 1.77 3.53 -16.41
C GLY A 204 0.46 2.76 -16.27
N GLY A 205 0.56 1.44 -16.42
CA GLY A 205 -0.55 0.50 -16.28
C GLY A 205 -1.04 0.37 -14.83
N ASN A 206 -2.33 0.10 -14.65
CA ASN A 206 -2.88 -0.16 -13.31
C ASN A 206 -2.70 -1.63 -12.92
N LEU A 207 -2.55 -1.86 -11.62
CA LEU A 207 -2.52 -3.19 -11.01
C LEU A 207 -3.78 -3.40 -10.16
N GLN A 208 -4.53 -4.46 -10.45
CA GLN A 208 -5.66 -4.89 -9.66
C GLN A 208 -5.40 -6.27 -9.06
N ILE A 209 -5.54 -6.39 -7.75
CA ILE A 209 -5.36 -7.63 -6.99
C ILE A 209 -6.67 -7.97 -6.28
N SER A 210 -7.16 -9.20 -6.46
CA SER A 210 -8.30 -9.74 -5.72
C SER A 210 -8.00 -11.12 -5.14
N ALA A 211 -8.21 -11.30 -3.84
CA ALA A 211 -7.99 -12.58 -3.15
C ALA A 211 -8.79 -12.69 -1.84
N ARG A 212 -8.67 -13.83 -1.13
CA ARG A 212 -9.02 -13.89 0.30
C ARG A 212 -7.84 -13.50 1.18
N SER A 213 -6.64 -13.95 0.83
CA SER A 213 -5.40 -13.62 1.53
C SER A 213 -4.32 -13.13 0.56
N LEU A 214 -3.56 -12.12 0.97
CA LEU A 214 -2.35 -11.66 0.27
C LEU A 214 -1.18 -11.67 1.25
N LEU A 215 -0.11 -12.35 0.87
CA LEU A 215 1.10 -12.48 1.65
C LEU A 215 2.32 -11.96 0.87
N LEU A 216 3.04 -11.02 1.45
CA LEU A 216 4.23 -10.38 0.90
C LEU A 216 5.37 -10.56 1.92
N ARG A 217 6.35 -11.41 1.63
CA ARG A 217 7.43 -11.77 2.57
C ARG A 217 8.81 -11.59 1.99
N ASP A 218 9.74 -11.15 2.83
CA ASP A 218 11.19 -11.15 2.57
C ASP A 218 11.56 -10.58 1.18
N GLY A 219 10.98 -9.43 0.81
CA GLY A 219 11.11 -8.83 -0.52
C GLY A 219 10.00 -9.16 -1.51
N GLY A 220 8.83 -9.58 -1.02
CA GLY A 220 7.64 -9.75 -1.84
C GLY A 220 6.99 -8.42 -2.15
N GLN A 221 6.83 -8.07 -3.44
CA GLN A 221 6.38 -6.74 -3.86
C GLN A 221 5.21 -6.77 -4.85
N ALA A 222 4.33 -5.77 -4.74
CA ALA A 222 3.39 -5.42 -5.80
C ALA A 222 3.50 -3.91 -6.07
N THR A 223 3.93 -3.57 -7.29
CA THR A 223 4.44 -2.25 -7.61
C THR A 223 3.83 -1.71 -8.90
N THR A 224 3.36 -0.47 -8.84
CA THR A 224 3.15 0.41 -9.99
C THR A 224 4.08 1.61 -9.87
N SER A 225 5.09 1.73 -10.72
CA SER A 225 6.10 2.78 -10.64
C SER A 225 6.25 3.54 -11.95
N THR A 226 6.71 4.79 -11.86
CA THR A 226 7.20 5.53 -13.02
C THR A 226 8.55 6.15 -12.74
N LEU A 227 9.51 5.85 -13.61
CA LEU A 227 10.88 6.34 -13.65
C LEU A 227 11.02 7.43 -14.73
N GLY A 228 10.09 7.47 -15.68
CA GLY A 228 9.99 8.49 -16.74
C GLY A 228 9.04 9.65 -16.42
N ASN A 229 8.59 10.37 -17.45
CA ASN A 229 7.78 11.58 -17.29
C ASN A 229 6.27 11.31 -17.18
N GLY A 230 5.82 10.10 -17.54
CA GLY A 230 4.41 9.69 -17.45
C GLY A 230 3.93 9.56 -16.00
N ARG A 231 2.61 9.50 -15.78
CA ARG A 231 2.07 9.21 -14.43
C ARG A 231 2.23 7.73 -14.10
N ALA A 232 2.45 7.38 -12.85
CA ALA A 232 2.37 5.99 -12.41
C ALA A 232 0.92 5.51 -12.41
N GLY A 233 0.73 4.22 -12.71
CA GLY A 233 -0.58 3.59 -12.63
C GLY A 233 -1.05 3.40 -11.19
N ASN A 234 -2.35 3.23 -10.99
CA ASN A 234 -2.92 2.98 -9.67
C ASN A 234 -2.82 1.51 -9.27
N LEU A 235 -2.73 1.26 -7.97
CA LEU A 235 -2.77 -0.07 -7.37
C LEU A 235 -4.05 -0.23 -6.54
N SER A 236 -4.89 -1.20 -6.90
CA SER A 236 -6.13 -1.53 -6.21
C SER A 236 -6.05 -2.94 -5.65
N VAL A 237 -6.14 -3.08 -4.33
CA VAL A 237 -6.01 -4.36 -3.61
C VAL A 237 -7.31 -4.64 -2.87
N ASP A 238 -8.05 -5.65 -3.28
CA ASP A 238 -9.31 -6.09 -2.69
C ASP A 238 -9.17 -7.53 -2.15
N VAL A 239 -8.84 -7.63 -0.86
CA VAL A 239 -8.46 -8.89 -0.21
C VAL A 239 -9.34 -9.14 0.99
N SER A 240 -10.32 -10.03 0.86
CA SER A 240 -11.45 -10.11 1.81
C SER A 240 -11.10 -10.47 3.26
N GLU A 241 -10.01 -11.20 3.53
CA GLU A 241 -9.64 -11.60 4.89
C GLU A 241 -8.43 -10.83 5.43
N SER A 242 -7.26 -10.98 4.81
CA SER A 242 -6.05 -10.36 5.34
C SER A 242 -4.95 -10.10 4.32
N ILE A 243 -4.24 -8.99 4.54
CA ILE A 243 -2.99 -8.64 3.89
C ILE A 243 -1.89 -8.63 4.95
N GLU A 244 -0.81 -9.37 4.73
CA GLU A 244 0.37 -9.40 5.57
C GLU A 244 1.59 -9.06 4.72
N ALA A 245 2.28 -7.97 5.06
CA ALA A 245 3.55 -7.57 4.47
C ALA A 245 4.62 -7.57 5.55
N THR A 246 5.65 -8.41 5.40
CA THR A 246 6.71 -8.60 6.40
C THR A 246 8.08 -8.77 5.76
N GLY A 247 9.12 -8.33 6.46
CA GLY A 247 10.51 -8.60 6.10
C GLY A 247 11.05 -7.75 4.96
N THR A 248 12.33 -7.94 4.72
CA THR A 248 13.10 -7.41 3.58
C THR A 248 13.87 -8.55 2.93
N THR A 249 14.38 -8.34 1.72
CA THR A 249 15.47 -9.18 1.20
C THR A 249 16.73 -9.00 2.07
N PRO A 250 17.72 -9.90 1.93
CA PRO A 250 19.03 -9.72 2.58
C PRO A 250 19.74 -8.40 2.26
N ASP A 251 19.46 -7.81 1.09
CA ASP A 251 20.02 -6.53 0.66
C ASP A 251 19.22 -5.31 1.19
N GLY A 252 18.15 -5.57 1.96
CA GLY A 252 17.34 -4.54 2.60
C GLY A 252 16.14 -4.07 1.77
N GLU A 253 15.82 -4.72 0.64
CA GLU A 253 14.64 -4.36 -0.15
C GLU A 253 13.36 -4.77 0.58
N PRO A 254 12.45 -3.84 0.90
CA PRO A 254 11.28 -4.14 1.72
C PRO A 254 10.23 -4.94 0.96
N SER A 255 9.53 -5.82 1.68
CA SER A 255 8.23 -6.32 1.23
C SER A 255 7.21 -5.18 1.20
N GLY A 256 6.25 -5.21 0.29
CA GLY A 256 5.26 -4.15 0.29
C GLY A 256 4.37 -3.97 -0.93
N LEU A 257 3.57 -2.92 -0.81
CA LEU A 257 2.68 -2.41 -1.85
C LEU A 257 3.13 -0.98 -2.22
N PHE A 258 3.37 -0.74 -3.50
CA PHE A 258 4.01 0.48 -3.95
C PHE A 258 3.27 1.08 -5.15
N ALA A 259 2.90 2.36 -5.08
CA ALA A 259 2.40 3.13 -6.22
C ALA A 259 3.17 4.45 -6.34
N GLN A 260 4.36 4.43 -6.92
CA GLN A 260 5.39 5.46 -6.74
C GLN A 260 5.82 6.16 -8.02
N THR A 261 6.55 7.28 -7.90
CA THR A 261 7.26 7.93 -9.00
C THR A 261 8.66 8.34 -8.58
N GLN A 262 9.64 8.24 -9.48
CA GLN A 262 11.02 8.69 -9.27
C GLN A 262 11.39 9.94 -10.09
N SER A 263 10.44 10.50 -10.86
CA SER A 263 10.70 11.62 -11.77
C SER A 263 9.61 12.70 -11.63
N ILE A 264 9.31 13.43 -12.71
CA ILE A 264 8.35 14.55 -12.72
C ILE A 264 6.88 14.10 -12.83
N GLY A 265 6.64 12.83 -13.16
CA GLY A 265 5.30 12.23 -13.24
C GLY A 265 4.63 12.17 -11.87
N THR A 266 3.29 12.14 -11.82
CA THR A 266 2.57 11.96 -10.54
C THR A 266 2.55 10.48 -10.15
N ALA A 267 2.79 10.16 -8.87
CA ALA A 267 2.64 8.80 -8.34
C ALA A 267 1.18 8.30 -8.42
N GLY A 268 1.02 6.98 -8.52
CA GLY A 268 -0.29 6.35 -8.56
C GLY A 268 -0.99 6.35 -7.21
N ASN A 269 -2.32 6.27 -7.21
CA ASN A 269 -3.06 6.05 -5.97
C ASN A 269 -3.02 4.57 -5.56
N LEU A 270 -3.02 4.32 -4.25
CA LEU A 270 -3.12 2.99 -3.66
C LEU A 270 -4.41 2.89 -2.86
N THR A 271 -5.29 1.96 -3.25
CA THR A 271 -6.52 1.64 -2.51
C THR A 271 -6.46 0.20 -1.99
N ILE A 272 -6.65 0.03 -0.69
CA ILE A 272 -6.63 -1.27 -0.01
C ILE A 272 -7.99 -1.48 0.66
N ASN A 273 -8.66 -2.59 0.34
CA ASN A 273 -9.84 -3.07 1.04
C ASN A 273 -9.53 -4.45 1.63
N THR A 274 -9.69 -4.61 2.94
CA THR A 274 -9.43 -5.90 3.59
C THR A 274 -10.18 -6.12 4.91
N GLY A 275 -10.07 -7.32 5.49
CA GLY A 275 -10.40 -7.56 6.90
C GLY A 275 -9.33 -6.97 7.80
N ARG A 276 -8.10 -7.47 7.66
CA ARG A 276 -6.93 -7.08 8.46
C ARG A 276 -5.74 -6.71 7.57
N LEU A 277 -5.08 -5.60 7.89
CA LEU A 277 -3.79 -5.22 7.30
C LEU A 277 -2.70 -5.28 8.37
N LEU A 278 -1.68 -6.10 8.14
CA LEU A 278 -0.45 -6.13 8.93
C LEU A 278 0.72 -5.67 8.06
N VAL A 279 1.46 -4.66 8.54
CA VAL A 279 2.73 -4.20 7.96
C VAL A 279 3.78 -4.24 9.05
N SER A 280 4.74 -5.16 8.95
CA SER A 280 5.74 -5.36 10.00
C SER A 280 7.13 -5.70 9.49
N GLU A 281 8.11 -5.77 10.39
CA GLU A 281 9.46 -6.27 10.09
C GLU A 281 10.08 -5.55 8.87
N ALA A 282 10.09 -4.22 8.90
CA ALA A 282 10.62 -3.35 7.82
C ALA A 282 9.82 -3.31 6.50
N ALA A 283 8.63 -3.93 6.44
CA ALA A 283 7.77 -3.81 5.26
C ALA A 283 7.13 -2.42 5.11
N LEU A 284 6.81 -2.05 3.87
CA LEU A 284 6.27 -0.73 3.51
C LEU A 284 4.99 -0.80 2.66
N VAL A 285 4.11 0.18 2.84
CA VAL A 285 2.97 0.43 1.95
C VAL A 285 2.97 1.90 1.62
N SER A 286 3.22 2.26 0.36
CA SER A 286 3.49 3.67 0.04
C SER A 286 3.10 4.13 -1.36
N THR A 287 2.84 5.43 -1.47
CA THR A 287 2.54 6.14 -2.72
C THR A 287 3.52 7.29 -3.01
N THR A 288 4.78 7.08 -2.61
CA THR A 288 5.83 8.11 -2.58
C THR A 288 6.19 8.67 -3.96
N ALA A 289 6.46 9.96 -4.00
CA ALA A 289 7.11 10.63 -5.13
C ALA A 289 8.51 11.10 -4.76
N VAL A 290 9.53 10.45 -5.33
CA VAL A 290 10.94 10.76 -5.09
C VAL A 290 11.38 11.95 -5.95
N GLY A 291 10.92 12.03 -7.21
CA GLY A 291 11.21 13.15 -8.10
C GLY A 291 10.32 14.38 -7.84
N SER A 292 10.31 15.34 -8.77
CA SER A 292 9.52 16.60 -8.63
C SER A 292 8.00 16.43 -8.82
N GLY A 293 7.53 15.22 -9.12
CA GLY A 293 6.10 14.91 -9.22
C GLY A 293 5.37 14.90 -7.88
N ASN A 294 4.04 14.96 -7.93
CA ASN A 294 3.21 14.84 -6.73
C ASN A 294 3.10 13.36 -6.30
N ALA A 295 2.99 13.12 -4.99
CA ALA A 295 2.66 11.80 -4.46
C ALA A 295 1.19 11.44 -4.71
N GLY A 296 0.90 10.14 -4.80
CA GLY A 296 -0.46 9.63 -4.95
C GLY A 296 -1.15 9.48 -3.59
N ASN A 297 -2.47 9.30 -3.57
CA ASN A 297 -3.20 9.11 -2.32
C ASN A 297 -3.18 7.64 -1.87
N LEU A 298 -3.07 7.42 -0.56
CA LEU A 298 -3.18 6.10 0.07
C LEU A 298 -4.51 6.00 0.83
N THR A 299 -5.38 5.07 0.44
CA THR A 299 -6.63 4.76 1.13
C THR A 299 -6.62 3.32 1.63
N VAL A 300 -6.76 3.14 2.94
CA VAL A 300 -6.86 1.82 3.60
C VAL A 300 -8.22 1.69 4.25
N LYS A 301 -8.98 0.68 3.85
CA LYS A 301 -10.28 0.30 4.43
C LYS A 301 -10.18 -1.12 4.96
N ALA A 302 -9.94 -1.27 6.26
CA ALA A 302 -9.82 -2.57 6.92
C ALA A 302 -10.99 -2.78 7.89
N SER A 303 -11.86 -3.75 7.60
CA SER A 303 -13.10 -3.95 8.38
C SER A 303 -12.89 -4.47 9.81
N GLU A 304 -11.67 -4.92 10.14
CA GLU A 304 -11.27 -5.39 11.46
C GLU A 304 -10.11 -4.56 12.04
N SER A 305 -8.92 -4.60 11.44
CA SER A 305 -7.76 -3.91 11.99
C SER A 305 -6.73 -3.46 10.95
N VAL A 306 -5.98 -2.42 11.33
CA VAL A 306 -4.70 -2.05 10.72
C VAL A 306 -3.63 -2.09 11.80
N GLU A 307 -2.56 -2.83 11.56
CA GLU A 307 -1.43 -2.98 12.48
C GLU A 307 -0.13 -2.64 11.75
N VAL A 308 0.59 -1.65 12.25
CA VAL A 308 1.93 -1.28 11.78
C VAL A 308 2.90 -1.49 12.93
N ILE A 309 3.85 -2.39 12.75
CA ILE A 309 4.78 -2.83 13.79
C ILE A 309 6.20 -2.69 13.22
N GLY A 310 6.98 -1.74 13.73
CA GLY A 310 8.31 -1.50 13.20
C GLY A 310 9.35 -2.46 13.77
N VAL A 311 10.60 -2.01 13.75
CA VAL A 311 11.74 -2.74 14.28
C VAL A 311 12.34 -1.93 15.43
N ASP A 312 12.43 -2.54 16.61
CA ASP A 312 12.92 -1.92 17.85
C ASP A 312 14.34 -2.39 18.24
N THR A 313 15.06 -2.94 17.28
CA THR A 313 16.45 -3.39 17.44
C THR A 313 17.39 -2.18 17.48
N PRO A 314 18.23 -2.01 18.53
CA PRO A 314 19.17 -0.90 18.62
C PRO A 314 20.10 -0.79 17.41
N GLY A 315 20.17 0.40 16.82
CA GLY A 315 20.99 0.68 15.63
C GLY A 315 20.42 0.23 14.29
N ASP A 316 19.23 -0.38 14.26
CA ASP A 316 18.55 -0.74 13.02
C ASP A 316 17.76 0.46 12.47
N PRO A 317 18.09 0.97 11.26
CA PRO A 317 17.37 2.11 10.68
C PRO A 317 16.00 1.73 10.09
N SER A 318 15.70 0.43 9.99
CA SER A 318 14.53 -0.11 9.30
C SER A 318 13.21 0.51 9.76
N LEU A 319 12.30 0.69 8.82
CA LEU A 319 11.00 1.30 9.07
C LEU A 319 9.89 0.40 8.53
N SER A 320 8.89 0.14 9.37
CA SER A 320 7.58 -0.28 8.87
C SER A 320 6.64 0.90 8.81
N ALA A 321 6.04 1.12 7.64
CA ALA A 321 5.22 2.31 7.44
C ALA A 321 4.08 2.17 6.44
N LEU A 322 3.05 2.98 6.70
CA LEU A 322 2.07 3.42 5.71
C LEU A 322 2.39 4.87 5.35
N SER A 323 2.64 5.19 4.08
CA SER A 323 3.00 6.56 3.71
C SER A 323 2.43 7.05 2.39
N SER A 324 2.19 8.36 2.34
CA SER A 324 1.98 9.11 1.10
C SER A 324 2.82 10.39 1.16
N SER A 325 3.95 10.40 0.48
CA SER A 325 5.05 11.33 0.76
C SER A 325 5.78 11.83 -0.47
N THR A 326 6.36 13.03 -0.40
CA THR A 326 7.30 13.54 -1.40
C THR A 326 8.71 13.70 -0.84
N GLU A 327 9.70 13.25 -1.60
CA GLU A 327 11.11 13.59 -1.38
C GLU A 327 11.56 14.77 -2.25
N GLY A 328 10.96 14.93 -3.43
CA GLY A 328 11.16 16.09 -4.29
C GLY A 328 10.21 17.26 -4.01
N ASP A 329 10.11 18.16 -4.98
CA ASP A 329 9.38 19.43 -4.88
C ASP A 329 7.85 19.32 -4.99
N GLY A 330 7.31 18.16 -5.38
CA GLY A 330 5.89 17.96 -5.51
C GLY A 330 5.13 18.03 -4.18
N ALA A 331 3.80 18.12 -4.28
CA ALA A 331 2.91 18.01 -3.12
C ALA A 331 2.78 16.54 -2.67
N GLY A 332 2.78 16.34 -1.34
CA GLY A 332 2.46 15.05 -0.73
C GLY A 332 1.00 14.67 -0.96
N GLY A 333 0.71 13.38 -1.02
CA GLY A 333 -0.66 12.88 -1.19
C GLY A 333 -1.33 12.66 0.16
N ASP A 334 -2.65 12.52 0.12
CA ASP A 334 -3.46 12.29 1.31
C ASP A 334 -3.41 10.83 1.72
N LEU A 335 -3.49 10.58 3.04
CA LEU A 335 -3.54 9.25 3.63
C LEU A 335 -4.83 9.12 4.44
N ARG A 336 -5.67 8.14 4.09
CA ARG A 336 -6.90 7.82 4.81
C ARG A 336 -6.91 6.38 5.30
N ILE A 337 -7.18 6.19 6.59
CA ILE A 337 -7.39 4.88 7.21
C ILE A 337 -8.80 4.82 7.79
N ASP A 338 -9.58 3.84 7.37
CA ASP A 338 -10.87 3.48 7.94
C ASP A 338 -10.81 2.06 8.51
N THR A 339 -11.00 1.91 9.82
CA THR A 339 -10.95 0.61 10.48
C THR A 339 -11.76 0.53 11.79
N LYS A 340 -11.77 -0.61 12.47
CA LYS A 340 -12.21 -0.69 13.87
C LYS A 340 -11.06 -0.38 14.82
N LYS A 341 -9.90 -0.99 14.57
CA LYS A 341 -8.70 -0.87 15.42
C LYS A 341 -7.47 -0.48 14.61
N LEU A 342 -6.80 0.61 15.00
CA LEU A 342 -5.46 0.93 14.52
C LEU A 342 -4.43 0.70 15.63
N ILE A 343 -3.35 -0.02 15.32
CA ILE A 343 -2.19 -0.20 16.20
C ILE A 343 -0.94 0.27 15.47
N VAL A 344 -0.16 1.16 16.10
CA VAL A 344 1.14 1.62 15.61
C VAL A 344 2.15 1.49 16.74
N ARG A 345 3.13 0.59 16.61
CA ARG A 345 4.08 0.31 17.69
C ARG A 345 5.48 -0.03 17.21
N GLU A 346 6.41 -0.11 18.15
CA GLU A 346 7.77 -0.61 17.93
C GLU A 346 8.49 0.15 16.81
N SER A 347 8.60 1.48 16.92
CA SER A 347 9.24 2.34 15.91
C SER A 347 8.53 2.44 14.53
N ALA A 348 7.29 1.92 14.39
CA ALA A 348 6.44 2.08 13.21
C ALA A 348 5.95 3.51 12.95
N GLN A 349 5.68 3.87 11.70
CA GLN A 349 5.17 5.20 11.33
C GLN A 349 4.01 5.15 10.34
N VAL A 350 3.07 6.08 10.48
CA VAL A 350 2.00 6.34 9.51
C VAL A 350 2.05 7.81 9.16
N PHE A 351 2.32 8.17 7.91
CA PHE A 351 2.61 9.57 7.64
C PHE A 351 2.31 10.08 6.24
N THR A 352 2.12 11.40 6.18
CA THR A 352 2.20 12.21 4.98
C THR A 352 3.28 13.26 5.19
N ASN A 353 4.34 13.27 4.39
CA ASN A 353 5.38 14.30 4.52
C ASN A 353 5.77 14.89 3.17
N THR A 354 6.39 16.06 3.25
CA THR A 354 7.03 16.73 2.12
C THR A 354 8.46 17.07 2.50
N SER A 355 9.39 16.83 1.58
CA SER A 355 10.81 17.20 1.72
C SER A 355 11.20 18.37 0.81
N GLY A 356 10.30 18.81 -0.08
CA GLY A 356 10.53 19.94 -0.99
C GLY A 356 9.64 21.15 -0.73
N THR A 357 9.26 21.83 -1.82
CA THR A 357 8.44 23.05 -1.79
C THR A 357 6.94 22.81 -1.73
N GLY A 358 6.45 21.64 -2.16
CA GLY A 358 5.02 21.29 -2.16
C GLY A 358 4.45 21.06 -0.75
N LYS A 359 3.14 21.28 -0.58
CA LYS A 359 2.41 21.03 0.67
C LYS A 359 2.40 19.52 0.99
N ALA A 360 2.58 19.12 2.25
CA ALA A 360 2.30 17.76 2.68
C ALA A 360 0.78 17.47 2.60
N GLY A 361 0.43 16.23 2.28
CA GLY A 361 -0.97 15.81 2.21
C GLY A 361 -1.60 15.70 3.59
N ASP A 362 -2.94 15.73 3.63
CA ASP A 362 -3.70 15.60 4.87
C ASP A 362 -3.80 14.13 5.28
N LEU A 363 -3.84 13.87 6.60
CA LEU A 363 -3.89 12.53 7.17
C LEU A 363 -5.16 12.35 7.98
N GLN A 364 -5.98 11.37 7.60
CA GLN A 364 -7.22 11.06 8.29
C GLN A 364 -7.25 9.60 8.79
N VAL A 365 -7.51 9.43 10.08
CA VAL A 365 -7.70 8.12 10.69
C VAL A 365 -9.08 8.06 11.34
N ASN A 366 -9.92 7.15 10.88
CA ASN A 366 -11.21 6.84 11.50
C ASN A 366 -11.18 5.39 11.98
N ALA A 367 -11.10 5.19 13.30
CA ALA A 367 -11.11 3.88 13.92
C ALA A 367 -12.30 3.74 14.87
N SER A 368 -13.32 2.99 14.47
CA SER A 368 -14.60 2.96 15.21
C SER A 368 -14.53 2.41 16.65
N GLU A 369 -13.45 1.69 17.01
CA GLU A 369 -13.25 1.15 18.36
C GLU A 369 -12.04 1.76 19.08
N SER A 370 -10.84 1.70 18.50
CA SER A 370 -9.65 2.22 19.19
C SER A 370 -8.47 2.54 18.29
N ILE A 371 -7.63 3.45 18.76
CA ILE A 371 -6.31 3.74 18.22
C ILE A 371 -5.31 3.61 19.36
N VAL A 372 -4.30 2.77 19.16
CA VAL A 372 -3.21 2.57 20.13
C VAL A 372 -1.89 2.86 19.46
N ILE A 373 -1.16 3.85 19.97
CA ILE A 373 0.18 4.19 19.53
C ILE A 373 1.13 4.01 20.71
N SER A 374 2.13 3.14 20.57
CA SER A 374 3.14 2.88 21.60
C SER A 374 4.52 3.12 21.02
N GLY A 375 5.32 4.00 21.64
CA GLY A 375 6.66 4.32 21.18
C GLY A 375 7.59 3.11 21.19
N GLY A 376 8.69 3.24 20.46
CA GLY A 376 9.80 2.29 20.41
C GLY A 376 11.03 2.81 21.16
N ASN A 377 12.09 2.00 21.20
CA ASN A 377 13.33 2.33 21.89
C ASN A 377 14.20 3.34 21.12
N GLU A 378 14.31 3.15 19.80
CA GLU A 378 15.23 3.92 18.94
C GLU A 378 14.52 5.05 18.21
N ARG A 379 13.34 4.76 17.65
CA ARG A 379 12.53 5.74 16.94
C ARG A 379 11.15 5.85 17.57
N ARG A 380 10.61 7.06 17.59
CA ARG A 380 9.22 7.27 17.99
C ARG A 380 8.30 6.51 17.02
N SER A 381 7.36 5.76 17.58
CA SER A 381 6.17 5.37 16.82
C SER A 381 5.27 6.57 16.66
N ALA A 382 4.81 6.85 15.45
CA ALA A 382 4.11 8.09 15.21
C ALA A 382 3.11 8.07 14.07
N ILE A 383 2.06 8.90 14.21
CA ILE A 383 1.16 9.27 13.12
C ILE A 383 1.37 10.76 12.83
N PHE A 384 1.82 11.13 11.64
CA PHE A 384 2.13 12.54 11.39
C PHE A 384 1.94 13.04 9.96
N ALA A 385 1.58 14.32 9.84
CA ALA A 385 1.46 15.06 8.59
C ALA A 385 2.47 16.23 8.58
N GLN A 386 3.76 15.93 8.39
CA GLN A 386 4.86 16.86 8.75
C GLN A 386 5.67 17.38 7.55
N VAL A 387 6.36 18.50 7.76
CA VAL A 387 7.34 19.04 6.81
C VAL A 387 8.74 18.65 7.29
N ASN A 388 9.52 17.96 6.44
CA ASN A 388 10.87 17.51 6.78
C ASN A 388 11.87 18.69 6.90
N PRO A 389 13.04 18.48 7.53
CA PRO A 389 14.10 19.50 7.55
C PRO A 389 14.45 19.95 6.14
N THR A 390 14.79 21.22 5.96
CA THR A 390 15.16 21.87 4.67
C THR A 390 14.03 22.08 3.66
N ALA A 391 12.88 21.42 3.82
CA ALA A 391 11.69 21.64 3.00
C ALA A 391 11.09 23.04 3.24
N THR A 392 10.34 23.59 2.27
CA THR A 392 9.69 24.92 2.41
C THR A 392 8.17 24.87 2.29
N GLY A 393 7.61 23.70 1.95
CA GLY A 393 6.17 23.47 1.91
C GLY A 393 5.51 23.55 3.29
N ASN A 394 4.17 23.64 3.31
CA ASN A 394 3.37 23.64 4.53
C ASN A 394 2.97 22.22 4.96
N GLY A 395 2.73 22.03 6.26
CA GLY A 395 2.25 20.76 6.83
C GLY A 395 0.80 20.45 6.43
N GLY A 396 0.48 19.16 6.44
CA GLY A 396 -0.87 18.66 6.22
C GLY A 396 -1.69 18.67 7.51
N SER A 397 -3.00 18.82 7.41
CA SER A 397 -3.87 18.69 8.59
C SER A 397 -4.03 17.21 8.96
N LEU A 398 -4.21 16.94 10.25
CA LEU A 398 -4.36 15.60 10.77
C LEU A 398 -5.67 15.47 11.56
N THR A 399 -6.53 14.55 11.16
CA THR A 399 -7.81 14.29 11.81
C THR A 399 -7.86 12.85 12.32
N VAL A 400 -8.20 12.69 13.59
CA VAL A 400 -8.34 11.39 14.25
C VAL A 400 -9.73 11.28 14.83
N GLU A 401 -10.48 10.27 14.42
CA GLU A 401 -11.78 9.93 14.95
C GLU A 401 -11.76 8.52 15.52
N THR A 402 -12.11 8.37 16.79
CA THR A 402 -12.18 7.05 17.42
C THR A 402 -13.11 7.00 18.62
N ARG A 403 -13.29 5.83 19.22
CA ARG A 403 -13.93 5.71 20.53
C ARG A 403 -12.91 5.88 21.66
N HIS A 404 -11.75 5.24 21.55
CA HIS A 404 -10.64 5.35 22.52
C HIS A 404 -9.32 5.64 21.82
N LEU A 405 -8.63 6.71 22.23
CA LEU A 405 -7.26 7.00 21.78
C LEU A 405 -6.27 6.79 22.93
N ILE A 406 -5.24 5.97 22.70
CA ILE A 406 -4.15 5.70 23.65
C ILE A 406 -2.81 6.03 22.97
N ILE A 407 -2.03 6.92 23.59
CA ILE A 407 -0.68 7.31 23.16
C ILE A 407 0.29 7.08 24.32
N GLN A 408 1.24 6.17 24.16
CA GLN A 408 2.09 5.73 25.27
C GLN A 408 3.57 5.55 24.90
N ASN A 409 4.44 5.49 25.91
CA ASN A 409 5.85 5.12 25.77
C ASN A 409 6.66 6.00 24.78
N GLY A 410 6.37 7.30 24.70
CA GLY A 410 7.01 8.24 23.78
C GLY A 410 6.43 8.27 22.37
N ALA A 411 5.26 7.66 22.15
CA ALA A 411 4.52 7.75 20.91
C ALA A 411 4.00 9.16 20.61
N GLN A 412 3.87 9.51 19.33
CA GLN A 412 3.49 10.88 18.96
C GLN A 412 2.46 10.94 17.84
N ILE A 413 1.50 11.86 17.97
CA ILE A 413 0.68 12.36 16.86
C ILE A 413 1.17 13.76 16.52
N GLY A 414 1.43 14.07 15.25
CA GLY A 414 2.02 15.36 14.92
C GLY A 414 1.69 15.95 13.56
N SER A 415 1.64 17.27 13.49
CA SER A 415 1.63 18.03 12.23
C SER A 415 2.64 19.19 12.34
N SER A 416 3.82 18.82 12.82
CA SER A 416 4.92 19.75 13.08
C SER A 416 5.62 20.15 11.78
N THR A 417 6.27 21.31 11.76
CA THR A 417 7.22 21.66 10.68
C THR A 417 8.62 21.70 11.23
N ARG A 418 9.61 21.31 10.42
CA ARG A 418 11.02 21.40 10.79
C ARG A 418 11.79 22.49 10.02
N SER A 419 11.07 23.44 9.42
CA SER A 419 11.63 24.43 8.49
C SER A 419 10.70 25.65 8.35
N VAL A 420 10.79 26.39 7.22
CA VAL A 420 10.11 27.68 6.96
C VAL A 420 8.57 27.57 6.84
N GLY A 421 8.02 26.38 6.56
CA GLY A 421 6.58 26.17 6.35
C GLY A 421 5.71 26.20 7.62
N GLN A 422 4.42 26.47 7.46
CA GLN A 422 3.41 26.47 8.54
C GLN A 422 2.98 25.06 8.93
N GLY A 423 2.78 24.80 10.22
CA GLY A 423 2.27 23.53 10.75
C GLY A 423 0.80 23.35 10.42
N GLY A 424 0.36 22.10 10.24
CA GLY A 424 -1.05 21.79 10.05
C GLY A 424 -1.79 21.68 11.38
N ASN A 425 -3.11 21.77 11.33
CA ASN A 425 -3.96 21.61 12.50
C ASN A 425 -4.15 20.12 12.83
N ILE A 426 -4.23 19.81 14.12
CA ILE A 426 -4.62 18.48 14.60
C ILE A 426 -6.01 18.57 15.23
N THR A 427 -6.93 17.73 14.76
CA THR A 427 -8.23 17.51 15.39
C THR A 427 -8.35 16.07 15.85
N VAL A 428 -8.53 15.87 17.15
CA VAL A 428 -8.81 14.56 17.74
C VAL A 428 -10.23 14.57 18.28
N THR A 429 -11.04 13.61 17.83
CA THR A 429 -12.39 13.37 18.34
C THR A 429 -12.45 11.93 18.84
N ALA A 430 -12.41 11.75 20.16
CA ALA A 430 -12.62 10.46 20.80
C ALA A 430 -13.99 10.43 21.46
N ARG A 431 -14.81 9.41 21.21
CA ARG A 431 -16.15 9.33 21.79
C ARG A 431 -16.12 9.19 23.31
N ASP A 432 -15.16 8.42 23.84
CA ASP A 432 -15.10 8.06 25.25
C ASP A 432 -13.86 8.64 25.93
N SER A 433 -12.65 8.32 25.44
CA SER A 433 -11.42 8.74 26.13
C SER A 433 -10.26 9.08 25.21
N VAL A 434 -9.43 10.02 25.66
CA VAL A 434 -8.07 10.27 25.17
C VAL A 434 -7.11 10.09 26.33
N ASP A 435 -6.20 9.13 26.20
CA ASP A 435 -5.23 8.74 27.23
C ASP A 435 -3.82 8.89 26.67
N ILE A 436 -3.03 9.79 27.25
CA ILE A 436 -1.66 10.06 26.83
C ILE A 436 -0.74 9.89 28.04
N ASN A 437 0.24 8.98 27.96
CA ASN A 437 1.11 8.69 29.10
C ASN A 437 2.57 8.42 28.76
N GLY A 438 3.43 8.81 29.70
CA GLY A 438 4.83 8.43 29.71
C GLY A 438 5.71 9.17 28.71
N THR A 439 6.95 8.70 28.64
CA THR A 439 8.00 9.13 27.71
C THR A 439 8.70 7.90 27.14
N SER A 440 9.43 8.04 26.05
CA SER A 440 10.38 7.01 25.61
C SER A 440 11.56 6.91 26.59
N SER A 441 12.33 5.83 26.48
CA SER A 441 13.59 5.64 27.19
C SER A 441 14.61 6.76 26.88
N GLY A 442 14.61 7.25 25.64
CA GLY A 442 15.44 8.36 25.17
C GLY A 442 14.94 9.76 25.57
N GLY A 443 13.94 9.87 26.45
CA GLY A 443 13.46 11.16 26.94
C GLY A 443 12.62 11.94 25.91
N SER A 444 11.85 11.25 25.06
CA SER A 444 10.83 11.91 24.23
C SER A 444 9.45 11.74 24.84
N PRO A 445 8.68 12.81 25.10
CA PRO A 445 7.34 12.68 25.68
C PRO A 445 6.36 12.04 24.69
N SER A 446 5.45 11.24 25.24
CA SER A 446 4.23 10.87 24.52
C SER A 446 3.37 12.11 24.30
N GLY A 447 2.72 12.24 23.15
CA GLY A 447 1.88 13.43 22.96
C GLY A 447 1.31 13.74 21.60
N ILE A 448 0.65 14.91 21.55
CA ILE A 448 0.09 15.52 20.36
C ILE A 448 0.82 16.85 20.12
N PHE A 449 1.42 17.01 18.93
CA PHE A 449 2.38 18.07 18.64
C PHE A 449 2.18 18.78 17.28
N THR A 450 1.91 20.08 17.30
CA THR A 450 1.89 20.95 16.09
C THR A 450 3.02 21.97 16.10
N GLN A 451 4.18 21.55 16.61
CA GLN A 451 5.31 22.42 16.90
C GLN A 451 6.09 22.80 15.63
N VAL A 452 6.82 23.91 15.72
CA VAL A 452 7.85 24.28 14.73
C VAL A 452 9.20 23.94 15.35
N GLN A 453 9.84 22.90 14.83
CA GLN A 453 11.07 22.30 15.36
C GLN A 453 12.28 22.75 14.54
N GLY A 454 13.09 23.67 15.07
CA GLY A 454 14.35 24.11 14.45
C GLY A 454 14.64 25.57 14.75
N GLU A 455 15.88 25.89 15.12
CA GLU A 455 16.28 27.25 15.53
C GLU A 455 16.07 28.29 14.42
N THR A 456 16.17 27.87 13.16
CA THR A 456 16.00 28.71 11.97
C THR A 456 14.63 28.55 11.30
N ALA A 457 13.75 27.70 11.83
CA ALA A 457 12.42 27.49 11.29
C ALA A 457 11.54 28.71 11.57
N THR A 458 10.93 29.29 10.54
CA THR A 458 10.19 30.58 10.63
C THR A 458 8.67 30.43 10.50
N GLY A 459 8.16 29.23 10.28
CA GLY A 459 6.72 28.98 10.17
C GLY A 459 5.99 29.04 11.51
N ASN A 460 4.66 29.25 11.47
CA ASN A 460 3.81 29.19 12.66
C ASN A 460 3.35 27.76 12.95
N GLY A 461 3.20 27.42 14.23
CA GLY A 461 2.63 26.14 14.67
C GLY A 461 1.12 26.08 14.39
N GLY A 462 0.60 24.89 14.15
CA GLY A 462 -0.84 24.66 14.00
C GLY A 462 -1.59 24.61 15.33
N ASN A 463 -2.91 24.60 15.27
CA ASN A 463 -3.76 24.44 16.45
C ASN A 463 -4.01 22.95 16.77
N VAL A 464 -4.23 22.65 18.04
CA VAL A 464 -4.70 21.34 18.49
C VAL A 464 -6.10 21.48 19.07
N THR A 465 -7.04 20.69 18.56
CA THR A 465 -8.39 20.55 19.13
C THR A 465 -8.61 19.11 19.57
N VAL A 466 -9.01 18.89 20.83
CA VAL A 466 -9.37 17.58 21.36
C VAL A 466 -10.82 17.61 21.86
N ASN A 467 -11.66 16.75 21.30
CA ASN A 467 -13.04 16.54 21.72
C ASN A 467 -13.17 15.14 22.34
N THR A 468 -13.62 15.06 23.60
CA THR A 468 -13.75 13.78 24.31
C THR A 468 -14.75 13.86 25.47
N ARG A 469 -15.07 12.73 26.08
CA ARG A 469 -15.67 12.73 27.43
C ARG A 469 -14.59 12.92 28.47
N GLN A 470 -13.53 12.12 28.40
CA GLN A 470 -12.44 12.11 29.37
C GLN A 470 -11.10 12.34 28.67
N LEU A 471 -10.29 13.25 29.19
CA LEU A 471 -8.90 13.46 28.80
C LEU A 471 -7.99 13.17 30.00
N ARG A 472 -7.03 12.25 29.83
CA ARG A 472 -5.99 11.96 30.82
C ARG A 472 -4.62 12.15 30.19
N VAL A 473 -3.80 13.02 30.78
CA VAL A 473 -2.41 13.26 30.37
C VAL A 473 -1.51 13.10 31.59
N PHE A 474 -0.68 12.05 31.60
CA PHE A 474 0.09 11.70 32.79
C PHE A 474 1.52 11.21 32.52
N ASP A 475 2.31 11.08 33.58
CA ASP A 475 3.69 10.58 33.56
C ASP A 475 4.64 11.30 32.58
N GLY A 476 4.52 12.63 32.48
CA GLY A 476 5.34 13.47 31.62
C GLY A 476 4.86 13.62 30.17
N ALA A 477 3.72 13.04 29.82
CA ALA A 477 3.09 13.22 28.51
C ALA A 477 2.61 14.67 28.24
N GLN A 478 2.52 15.08 26.98
CA GLN A 478 2.26 16.47 26.61
C GLN A 478 1.26 16.63 25.45
N ILE A 479 0.48 17.71 25.49
CA ILE A 479 -0.21 18.25 24.30
C ILE A 479 0.36 19.65 24.09
N SER A 480 1.07 19.87 22.99
CA SER A 480 1.82 21.12 22.80
C SER A 480 1.76 21.65 21.38
N THR A 481 1.54 22.95 21.28
CA THR A 481 1.67 23.75 20.06
C THR A 481 2.85 24.71 20.11
N GLY A 482 3.65 24.65 21.18
CA GLY A 482 4.79 25.53 21.42
C GLY A 482 5.85 25.41 20.33
N THR A 483 6.37 26.54 19.86
CA THR A 483 7.38 26.61 18.81
C THR A 483 8.77 26.78 19.43
N ARG A 484 9.77 26.15 18.83
CA ARG A 484 11.20 26.37 19.15
C ARG A 484 11.89 27.27 18.13
N GLY A 485 11.26 27.48 16.97
CA GLY A 485 11.71 28.41 15.93
C GLY A 485 11.19 29.84 16.09
N ILE A 486 11.36 30.64 15.04
CA ILE A 486 11.07 32.09 15.00
C ILE A 486 9.57 32.40 14.81
N GLY A 487 8.72 31.40 14.55
CA GLY A 487 7.27 31.58 14.40
C GLY A 487 6.47 31.42 15.70
N SER A 488 5.20 31.86 15.67
CA SER A 488 4.27 31.72 16.81
C SER A 488 3.66 30.32 16.84
N GLY A 489 3.51 29.73 18.03
CA GLY A 489 2.73 28.50 18.17
C GLY A 489 1.22 28.75 18.11
N GLY A 490 0.46 27.67 17.91
CA GLY A 490 -1.00 27.71 17.88
C GLY A 490 -1.64 27.63 19.27
N ASP A 491 -2.96 27.49 19.27
CA ASP A 491 -3.77 27.29 20.47
C ASP A 491 -4.02 25.79 20.74
N VAL A 492 -4.21 25.46 22.02
CA VAL A 492 -4.73 24.16 22.47
C VAL A 492 -6.17 24.36 22.96
N THR A 493 -7.12 23.70 22.28
CA THR A 493 -8.53 23.68 22.65
C THR A 493 -8.94 22.29 23.12
N ILE A 494 -9.42 22.18 24.35
CA ILE A 494 -9.90 20.91 24.92
C ILE A 494 -11.39 21.04 25.23
N ASN A 495 -12.19 20.19 24.61
CA ASN A 495 -13.62 20.04 24.84
C ASN A 495 -13.87 18.65 25.47
N ALA A 496 -13.74 18.60 26.80
CA ALA A 496 -14.00 17.39 27.58
C ALA A 496 -15.32 17.53 28.34
N SER A 497 -16.28 16.64 28.09
CA SER A 497 -17.61 16.72 28.70
C SER A 497 -17.70 16.14 30.12
N GLU A 498 -16.74 15.31 30.55
CA GLU A 498 -16.71 14.70 31.87
C GLU A 498 -15.50 15.11 32.72
N SER A 499 -14.26 14.94 32.22
CA SER A 499 -13.06 15.25 33.02
C SER A 499 -11.83 15.61 32.17
N VAL A 500 -10.96 16.41 32.77
CA VAL A 500 -9.58 16.65 32.33
C VAL A 500 -8.65 16.40 33.51
N GLU A 501 -7.82 15.37 33.40
CA GLU A 501 -6.84 14.98 34.42
C GLU A 501 -5.43 15.16 33.88
N LEU A 502 -4.65 16.03 34.54
CA LEU A 502 -3.25 16.28 34.21
C LEU A 502 -2.41 15.97 35.46
N SER A 503 -1.58 14.93 35.42
CA SER A 503 -0.83 14.54 36.62
C SER A 503 0.46 13.80 36.31
N GLY A 504 1.52 14.13 37.02
CA GLY A 504 2.77 13.36 36.98
C GLY A 504 3.90 14.09 36.28
N VAL A 505 5.10 13.64 36.62
CA VAL A 505 6.37 14.01 35.98
C VAL A 505 6.99 12.74 35.44
N SER A 506 7.71 12.87 34.33
CA SER A 506 8.45 11.75 33.78
C SER A 506 9.53 11.29 34.75
N GLY A 507 9.78 9.98 34.78
CA GLY A 507 11.01 9.41 35.36
C GLY A 507 12.27 9.66 34.53
N THR A 508 12.12 10.13 33.29
CA THR A 508 13.20 10.54 32.39
C THR A 508 13.42 12.05 32.41
N ILE A 509 14.66 12.46 32.22
CA ILE A 509 15.08 13.85 32.18
C ILE A 509 15.08 14.33 30.72
N ASP A 510 14.52 15.49 30.49
CA ASP A 510 14.64 16.22 29.24
C ASP A 510 16.13 16.57 29.00
N PRO A 511 16.77 16.04 27.95
CA PRO A 511 18.18 16.30 27.66
C PRO A 511 18.47 17.78 27.36
N GLU A 512 17.46 18.57 26.95
CA GLU A 512 17.62 19.99 26.64
C GLU A 512 17.54 20.86 27.89
N THR A 513 16.57 20.60 28.78
CA THR A 513 16.35 21.45 29.97
C THR A 513 16.99 20.90 31.25
N ASN A 514 17.51 19.67 31.22
CA ASN A 514 18.00 18.92 32.37
C ASN A 514 16.98 18.87 33.52
N ARG A 515 15.69 18.78 33.18
CA ARG A 515 14.56 18.68 34.11
C ARG A 515 13.63 17.53 33.71
N PRO A 516 12.89 16.92 34.64
CA PRO A 516 11.85 15.95 34.29
C PRO A 516 10.76 16.59 33.41
N PHE A 517 10.22 15.84 32.44
CA PHE A 517 9.04 16.29 31.70
C PHE A 517 7.84 16.37 32.63
N THR A 518 7.18 17.51 32.71
CA THR A 518 5.90 17.66 33.43
C THR A 518 4.75 17.38 32.49
N SER A 519 3.74 16.64 32.94
CA SER A 519 2.51 16.48 32.18
C SER A 519 1.80 17.82 31.99
N GLY A 520 1.31 18.11 30.79
CA GLY A 520 0.64 19.40 30.57
C GLY A 520 0.05 19.68 29.20
N LEU A 521 -0.77 20.73 29.17
CA LEU A 521 -1.26 21.42 27.98
C LEU A 521 -0.40 22.67 27.78
N LEU A 522 0.43 22.69 26.74
CA LEU A 522 1.47 23.70 26.53
C LEU A 522 1.22 24.49 25.24
N PRO A 523 0.28 25.48 25.25
CA PRO A 523 0.05 26.37 24.12
C PRO A 523 1.07 27.51 24.06
N ALA A 524 1.12 28.22 22.93
CA ALA A 524 1.91 29.45 22.81
C ALA A 524 1.16 30.70 23.28
N LEU A 525 -0.16 30.81 23.06
CA LEU A 525 -0.93 32.02 23.36
C LEU A 525 -2.08 31.83 24.36
N ALA A 526 -2.82 30.71 24.36
CA ALA A 526 -3.86 30.45 25.36
C ALA A 526 -4.28 28.97 25.44
N VAL A 527 -4.70 28.52 26.64
CA VAL A 527 -5.54 27.32 26.79
C VAL A 527 -7.00 27.78 26.84
N ARG A 528 -7.84 27.29 25.92
CA ARG A 528 -9.30 27.41 26.07
C ARG A 528 -9.87 26.03 26.38
N ALA A 529 -10.17 25.79 27.65
CA ALA A 529 -10.96 24.65 28.08
C ALA A 529 -12.41 25.12 28.29
N MET A 530 -13.34 24.75 27.40
CA MET A 530 -14.76 24.91 27.68
C MET A 530 -15.21 23.70 28.50
N LEU A 531 -15.22 23.87 29.82
CA LEU A 531 -15.53 22.79 30.78
C LEU A 531 -16.96 22.86 31.27
N ALA A 532 -17.51 21.69 31.55
CA ALA A 532 -18.63 21.49 32.47
C ALA A 532 -18.20 20.88 33.83
N ALA A 533 -16.91 20.61 34.07
CA ALA A 533 -16.44 19.91 35.28
C ALA A 533 -14.98 20.26 35.71
N SER A 534 -14.61 19.80 36.90
CA SER A 534 -13.43 20.17 37.72
C SER A 534 -12.07 19.97 37.05
N ILE A 535 -11.22 20.99 37.08
CA ILE A 535 -9.79 20.88 36.77
C ILE A 535 -9.02 20.50 38.04
N PHE A 536 -8.28 19.40 38.02
CA PHE A 536 -7.23 19.13 39.01
C PHE A 536 -5.88 19.55 38.40
N LEU A 537 -5.46 20.78 38.70
CA LEU A 537 -4.08 21.23 38.44
C LEU A 537 -3.22 20.77 39.63
N PRO A 538 -2.09 20.07 39.41
CA PRO A 538 -1.15 19.82 40.48
C PRO A 538 -0.58 21.16 40.97
N ILE A 539 -0.52 21.33 42.29
CA ILE A 539 0.18 22.44 42.92
C ILE A 539 1.67 22.26 42.61
N ALA A 540 2.27 23.32 42.07
CA ALA A 540 3.67 23.40 41.64
C ALA A 540 4.67 23.11 42.76
#